data_AF-A0A7Z8NQF0-F1
#
_entry.id   AF-A0A7Z8NQF0-F1
#
_cell.length_a   1.000
_cell.length_b   1.000
_cell.length_c   1.000
_cell.angle_alpha   90.00
_cell.angle_beta   90.00
_cell.angle_gamma   90.00
#
_symmetry.space_group_name_H-M   'P 1'
#
loop_
_entity.id
_entity.type
_entity.pdbx_description
1 polymer ?
#
loop_
_entity_poly.entity_id
_entity_poly.type
_entity_poly.pdbx_seq_one_letter_code
_entity_poly.pdbx_strand_id
1 'polypeptide(L)' 'MEPTPVDAARHQLLDFTRCAACGAPLTATRCARCGLDLGGDDGARIADASRAAVRALDARREVVDAVRARQAAGAGVPGA' A
#
# COMPACT_ATOMS: atom_id res chain seq x y z
N MET A 1 4.67 18.32 2.49
CA MET A 1 4.10 17.65 1.30
C MET A 1 3.10 16.64 1.83
N GLU A 2 1.85 16.73 1.42
CA GLU A 2 0.78 15.86 1.94
C GLU A 2 0.99 14.43 1.41
N PRO A 3 0.78 13.37 2.23
CA PRO A 3 0.92 11.99 1.77
C PRO A 3 -0.02 11.73 0.60
N THR A 4 0.49 11.07 -0.45
CA THR A 4 -0.35 10.71 -1.59
C THR A 4 -1.33 9.61 -1.19
N PRO A 5 -2.44 9.41 -1.93
CA PRO A 5 -3.34 8.28 -1.69
C PRO A 5 -2.65 6.92 -1.73
N VAL A 6 -1.57 6.78 -2.52
CA VAL A 6 -0.76 5.55 -2.58
C VAL A 6 0.05 5.38 -1.30
N ASP A 7 0.63 6.45 -0.74
CA ASP A 7 1.36 6.41 0.53
C ASP A 7 0.42 6.02 1.68
N ALA A 8 -0.78 6.59 1.69
CA ALA A 8 -1.82 6.24 2.66
C ALA A 8 -2.23 4.76 2.55
N ALA A 9 -2.45 4.26 1.33
CA ALA A 9 -2.78 2.85 1.11
C ALA A 9 -1.64 1.91 1.54
N ARG A 10 -0.39 2.26 1.24
CA ARG A 10 0.79 1.50 1.66
C ARG A 10 0.89 1.43 3.18
N HIS A 11 0.69 2.55 3.86
CA HIS A 11 0.70 2.60 5.32
C HIS A 11 -0.42 1.74 5.92
N GLN A 12 -1.64 1.86 5.38
CA GLN A 12 -2.80 1.07 5.81
C GLN A 12 -2.58 -0.44 5.64
N LEU A 13 -1.98 -0.88 4.53
CA LEU A 13 -1.72 -2.30 4.25
C LEU A 13 -0.73 -2.94 5.23
N LEU A 14 0.20 -2.14 5.78
CA LEU A 14 1.20 -2.61 6.74
C LEU A 14 0.84 -2.30 8.20
N ASP A 15 -0.29 -1.64 8.43
CA ASP A 15 -0.79 -1.38 9.77
C ASP A 15 -1.55 -2.59 10.31
N PHE A 16 -0.80 -3.56 10.83
CA PHE A 16 -1.35 -4.75 11.48
C PHE A 16 -1.98 -4.47 12.85
N THR A 17 -1.96 -3.21 13.33
CA THR A 17 -2.73 -2.80 14.51
C THR A 17 -4.18 -2.47 14.17
N ARG A 18 -4.54 -2.54 12.88
CA ARG A 18 -5.90 -2.32 12.38
C ARG A 18 -6.44 -3.52 11.63
N CYS A 19 -7.76 -3.66 11.64
CA CYS A 19 -8.45 -4.71 10.93
C CYS A 19 -8.31 -4.51 9.42
N ALA A 20 -7.78 -5.53 8.74
CA ALA A 20 -7.60 -5.53 7.29
C ALA A 20 -8.90 -5.35 6.50
N ALA A 21 -10.06 -5.72 7.08
CA ALA A 21 -11.36 -5.58 6.41
C ALA A 21 -12.04 -4.23 6.68
N CYS A 22 -12.06 -3.74 7.93
CA CYS A 22 -12.87 -2.59 8.31
C CYS A 22 -12.09 -1.41 8.91
N GLY A 23 -10.77 -1.52 9.04
CA GLY A 23 -9.88 -0.45 9.53
C GLY A 23 -10.00 -0.11 11.02
N ALA A 24 -10.83 -0.83 11.78
CA ALA A 24 -10.95 -0.64 13.23
C ALA A 24 -9.66 -1.08 13.96
N PRO A 25 -9.30 -0.43 15.08
CA PRO A 25 -8.19 -0.89 15.92
C PRO A 25 -8.38 -2.34 16.35
N LEU A 26 -7.30 -3.13 16.30
CA LEU A 26 -7.25 -4.51 16.78
C LEU A 26 -6.52 -4.56 18.11
N THR A 27 -7.16 -5.20 19.09
CA THR A 27 -6.58 -5.53 20.39
C THR A 27 -6.45 -7.04 20.61
N ALA A 28 -6.98 -7.84 19.68
CA ALA A 28 -6.97 -9.30 19.67
C ALA A 28 -6.94 -9.81 18.23
N THR A 29 -6.72 -11.11 18.04
CA THR A 29 -6.73 -11.76 16.71
C THR A 29 -8.09 -11.66 16.02
N ARG A 30 -9.19 -11.60 16.78
CA ARG A 30 -10.53 -11.41 16.24
C ARG A 30 -10.98 -9.96 16.37
N CYS A 31 -11.41 -9.36 15.26
CA CYS A 31 -11.90 -7.99 15.23
C CYS A 31 -13.24 -7.86 15.98
N ALA A 32 -13.28 -7.03 17.02
CA ALA A 32 -14.51 -6.77 17.78
C ALA A 32 -15.60 -6.03 16.97
N ARG A 33 -15.24 -5.37 15.86
CA ARG A 33 -16.19 -4.60 15.03
C ARG A 33 -16.83 -5.44 13.93
N CYS A 34 -16.04 -6.13 13.12
CA CYS A 34 -16.53 -6.88 11.96
C CYS A 34 -16.44 -8.41 12.11
N GLY A 35 -15.88 -8.90 13.21
CA GLY A 35 -15.80 -10.33 13.49
C GLY A 35 -14.72 -11.09 12.74
N LEU A 36 -13.96 -10.45 11.84
CA LEU A 36 -12.85 -11.06 11.10
C LEU A 36 -11.85 -11.69 12.08
N ASP A 37 -11.58 -12.98 11.90
CA ASP A 37 -10.54 -13.68 12.63
C ASP A 37 -9.24 -13.65 11.84
N LEU A 38 -8.19 -13.10 12.46
CA LEU A 38 -6.82 -13.01 11.94
C LEU A 38 -5.89 -13.96 12.70
N GLY A 39 -6.44 -14.91 13.46
CA GLY A 39 -5.68 -15.97 14.10
C GLY A 39 -5.21 -17.03 13.10
N GLY A 40 -4.11 -17.71 13.45
CA GLY A 40 -3.61 -18.87 12.71
C GLY A 40 -3.20 -18.56 11.27
N ASP A 41 -3.34 -19.57 10.40
CA ASP A 41 -2.82 -19.55 9.04
C ASP A 41 -3.49 -18.49 8.15
N ASP A 42 -4.79 -18.23 8.33
CA ASP A 42 -5.50 -17.24 7.52
C ASP A 42 -5.02 -15.81 7.81
N GLY A 43 -4.66 -15.51 9.06
CA GLY A 43 -3.99 -14.26 9.42
C GLY A 43 -2.64 -14.08 8.73
N ALA A 44 -1.84 -15.15 8.68
CA ALA A 44 -0.55 -15.15 7.97
C ALA A 44 -0.73 -14.91 6.47
N ARG A 45 -1.71 -15.58 5.84
CA ARG A 45 -2.05 -15.37 4.42
C ARG A 45 -2.47 -13.93 4.13
N ILE A 46 -3.26 -13.32 5.00
CA ILE A 46 -3.65 -11.91 4.88
C ILE A 46 -2.42 -11.00 5.00
N ALA A 47 -1.52 -11.26 5.95
CA ALA A 47 -0.28 -10.48 6.07
C ALA A 47 0.61 -10.58 4.82
N ASP A 48 0.71 -11.77 4.23
CA ASP A 48 1.46 -11.97 2.99
C ASP A 48 0.81 -11.28 1.79
N ALA A 49 -0.52 -11.34 1.68
CA ALA A 49 -1.26 -10.62 0.66
C ALA A 49 -1.08 -9.10 0.79
N SER A 50 -1.11 -8.56 2.01
CA SER A 50 -0.84 -7.14 2.26
C SER A 50 0.56 -6.73 1.82
N ARG A 51 1.59 -7.53 2.15
CA ARG A 51 2.97 -7.28 1.71
C ARG A 51 3.10 -7.35 0.19
N ALA A 52 2.41 -8.29 -0.46
CA ALA A 52 2.40 -8.40 -1.91
C ALA A 52 1.76 -7.17 -2.58
N ALA A 53 0.66 -6.67 -2.02
CA ALA A 53 0.03 -5.44 -2.48
C ALA A 53 0.97 -4.23 -2.37
N VAL A 54 1.70 -4.08 -1.27
CA VAL A 54 2.71 -3.02 -1.12
C VAL A 54 3.79 -3.11 -2.19
N ARG A 55 4.34 -4.30 -2.44
CA ARG A 55 5.33 -4.48 -3.51
C ARG A 55 4.80 -4.06 -4.88
N ALA A 56 3.52 -4.34 -5.17
CA ALA A 56 2.90 -3.90 -6.41
C ALA A 56 2.73 -2.37 -6.48
N LEU A 57 2.40 -1.71 -5.36
CA LEU A 57 2.34 -0.26 -5.28
C LEU A 57 3.72 0.39 -5.49
N ASP A 58 4.76 -0.18 -4.89
CA ASP A 58 6.15 0.27 -5.04
C ASP A 58 6.61 0.12 -6.50
N ALA A 59 6.38 -1.04 -7.13
CA ALA A 59 6.71 -1.25 -8.55
C ALA A 59 5.96 -0.27 -9.48
N ARG A 60 4.69 0.01 -9.20
CA ARG A 60 3.92 1.03 -9.94
C ARG A 60 4.55 2.41 -9.76
N ARG A 61 5.02 2.75 -8.56
CA ARG A 61 5.66 4.03 -8.27
C ARG A 61 6.92 4.21 -9.11
N GLU A 62 7.76 3.19 -9.20
CA GLU A 62 8.97 3.19 -10.03
C GLU A 62 8.66 3.46 -11.50
N VAL A 63 7.62 2.82 -12.06
CA VAL A 63 7.20 3.05 -13.45
C VAL A 63 6.77 4.50 -13.66
N VAL A 64 5.98 5.07 -12.74
CA VAL A 64 5.55 6.46 -12.81
C VAL A 64 6.75 7.41 -12.76
N ASP A 65 7.68 7.18 -11.84
CA ASP A 65 8.89 8.01 -11.71
C ASP A 65 9.77 7.93 -12.96
N ALA A 66 9.92 6.75 -13.55
CA ALA A 66 10.63 6.57 -14.81
C ALA A 66 9.97 7.32 -15.99
N VAL A 67 8.63 7.32 -16.07
CA VAL A 67 7.88 8.11 -17.07
C VAL A 67 8.15 9.60 -16.90
N ARG A 68 8.07 10.10 -15.66
CA ARG A 68 8.31 11.53 -15.37
C ARG A 68 9.74 11.94 -15.69
N ALA A 69 10.72 11.10 -15.37
CA ALA A 69 12.12 11.36 -15.70
C ALA A 69 12.35 11.46 -17.22
N ARG A 70 11.79 10.55 -18.02
CA ARG A 70 11.87 10.60 -19.49
C ARG A 70 11.22 11.87 -20.05
N GLN A 71 10.07 12.27 -19.52
CA GLN A 71 9.39 13.50 -19.94
C GLN A 71 10.21 14.75 -19.64
N ALA A 72 10.83 14.81 -18.45
CA ALA A 72 11.71 15.93 -18.08
C ALA A 72 12.94 16.02 -18.99
N ALA A 73 13.54 14.89 -19.37
CA ALA A 73 14.67 14.85 -20.31
C ALA A 73 14.27 15.25 -21.74
N GLY A 74 13.07 14.86 -22.20
CA GLY A 74 12.55 15.21 -23.53
C GLY A 74 12.09 16.66 -23.68
N ALA A 75 11.72 17.32 -22.57
CA ALA A 75 11.34 18.74 -22.57
C ALA A 75 12.54 19.70 -22.72
N GLY A 76 13.77 19.18 -22.69
CA GLY A 76 15.02 19.95 -22.77
C GLY A 76 15.50 20.29 -24.19
N VAL A 77 14.72 20.04 -25.24
CA VAL A 77 15.05 20.48 -26.60
C VAL A 77 14.13 21.64 -27.00
N PRO A 78 14.54 22.91 -26.83
CA PRO A 78 13.95 23.99 -27.60
C PRO A 78 14.31 23.76 -29.07
N GLY A 79 13.32 23.93 -29.94
CA GLY A 79 13.45 23.76 -31.38
C GLY A 79 14.62 24.57 -31.97
N ALA A 80 15.18 23.97 -33.03
CA ALA A 80 16.10 24.59 -33.98
C ALA A 80 15.48 25.83 -34.66
#